data_AF-A0AAV2M6U1-F1
#
_entry.id   AF-A0AAV2M6U1-F1
#
_cell.length_a   1.000
_cell.length_b   1.000
_cell.length_c   1.000
_cell.angle_alpha   90.00
_cell.angle_beta   90.00
_cell.angle_gamma   90.00
#
_symmetry.space_group_name_H-M   'P 1'
#
loop_
_entity.id
_entity.type
_entity.pdbx_description
1 polymer ?
#
loop_
_entity_poly.entity_id
_entity_poly.type
_entity_poly.pdbx_seq_one_letter_code
_entity_poly.pdbx_strand_id
1 'polypeptide(L)'
;MAPVAKKRSEDTTLDIPNKLRKLVVEKVRRERINNSIEQLKALLSLEEYEPSGRSQAQAQLQPRLEKADVLEMAVCFLRQRAIASAVPSYSQGFSQCLQETLRHLSLHAPLQHAEREEIKRFYVVQRAALHRHIADEHSTSKRPLWRPW
;
A
#
# COMPACT_ATOMS: atom_id res chain seq x y z
N MET A 1 30.04 -66.80 26.41
CA MET A 1 28.59 -66.50 26.34
C MET A 1 28.39 -65.03 26.67
N ALA A 2 27.89 -64.23 25.73
CA ALA A 2 27.53 -62.83 25.94
C ALA A 2 26.09 -62.62 25.46
N PRO A 3 25.22 -61.93 26.21
CA PRO A 3 23.79 -61.89 25.90
C PRO A 3 23.49 -60.86 24.80
N VAL A 4 22.59 -61.24 23.90
CA VAL A 4 22.04 -60.40 22.83
C VAL A 4 21.18 -59.28 23.45
N ALA A 5 21.56 -58.04 23.20
CA ALA A 5 20.75 -56.87 23.52
C ALA A 5 19.49 -56.86 22.64
N LYS A 6 18.33 -57.08 23.27
CA LYS A 6 17.00 -56.92 22.67
C LYS A 6 16.82 -55.48 22.18
N LYS A 7 16.47 -55.31 20.90
CA LYS A 7 15.84 -54.08 20.38
C LYS A 7 14.56 -53.81 21.17
N ARG A 8 14.54 -52.72 21.94
CA ARG A 8 13.29 -52.17 22.50
C ARG A 8 12.69 -51.23 21.46
N SER A 9 11.77 -51.78 20.69
CA SER A 9 10.81 -51.07 19.85
C SER A 9 9.78 -50.43 20.77
N GLU A 10 9.84 -49.12 21.01
CA GLU A 10 8.78 -48.39 21.73
C GLU A 10 9.13 -46.89 21.71
N ASP A 11 8.76 -46.17 20.65
CA ASP A 11 8.33 -44.76 20.77
C ASP A 11 7.69 -44.27 19.45
N THR A 12 6.44 -44.62 19.18
CA THR A 12 5.71 -44.08 18.01
C THR A 12 4.29 -43.65 18.36
N THR A 13 3.83 -44.00 19.56
CA THR A 13 2.43 -43.86 19.98
C THR A 13 2.12 -42.50 20.63
N LEU A 14 3.09 -41.87 21.31
CA LEU A 14 2.92 -40.55 21.95
C LEU A 14 2.98 -39.38 20.94
N ASP A 15 3.48 -39.64 19.74
CA ASP A 15 3.73 -38.63 18.72
C ASP A 15 2.50 -38.38 17.82
N ILE A 16 1.60 -39.36 17.72
CA ILE A 16 0.34 -39.29 16.95
C ILE A 16 -0.62 -38.20 17.49
N PRO A 17 -0.93 -38.10 18.79
CA PRO A 17 -1.83 -37.06 19.31
C PRO A 17 -1.24 -35.65 19.17
N ASN A 18 0.08 -35.49 19.31
CA ASN A 18 0.74 -34.21 19.10
C ASN A 18 0.77 -33.80 17.63
N LYS A 19 0.97 -34.74 16.69
CA LYS A 19 0.83 -34.51 15.25
C LYS A 19 -0.61 -34.12 14.89
N LEU A 20 -1.61 -34.79 15.47
CA LEU A 20 -3.01 -34.47 15.20
C LEU A 20 -3.41 -33.07 15.68
N ARG A 21 -2.95 -32.67 16.88
CA ARG A 21 -3.13 -31.29 17.39
C ARG A 21 -2.46 -30.26 16.46
N LYS A 22 -1.22 -30.53 16.02
CA LYS A 22 -0.52 -29.66 15.06
C LYS A 22 -1.27 -29.54 13.74
N LEU A 23 -1.84 -30.63 13.22
CA LEU A 23 -2.65 -30.62 11.99
C LEU A 23 -3.93 -29.79 12.14
N VAL A 24 -4.61 -29.89 13.29
CA VAL A 24 -5.81 -29.08 13.58
C VAL A 24 -5.47 -27.60 13.69
N VAL A 25 -4.42 -27.24 14.43
CA VAL A 25 -3.95 -25.85 14.54
C VAL A 25 -3.57 -25.28 13.17
N GLU A 26 -2.88 -26.07 12.35
CA GLU A 26 -2.50 -25.67 11.00
C GLU A 26 -3.72 -25.51 10.08
N LYS A 27 -4.74 -26.38 10.22
CA LYS A 27 -6.01 -26.24 9.48
C LYS A 27 -6.70 -24.91 9.81
N VAL A 28 -6.83 -24.58 11.10
CA VAL A 28 -7.43 -23.32 11.56
C VAL A 28 -6.62 -22.11 11.08
N ARG A 29 -5.28 -22.19 11.11
CA ARG A 29 -4.40 -21.14 10.60
C ARG A 29 -4.63 -20.91 9.09
N ARG A 30 -4.70 -21.99 8.31
CA ARG A 30 -4.95 -21.93 6.86
C ARG A 30 -6.32 -21.35 6.54
N GLU A 31 -7.34 -21.76 7.28
CA GLU A 31 -8.70 -21.23 7.17
C GLU A 31 -8.73 -19.72 7.44
N ARG A 32 -8.11 -19.27 8.55
CA ARG A 32 -8.00 -17.84 8.87
C ARG A 32 -7.33 -17.05 7.75
N ILE A 33 -6.25 -17.58 7.17
CA ILE A 33 -5.54 -16.93 6.06
C ILE A 33 -6.42 -16.85 4.82
N ASN A 34 -7.13 -17.93 4.47
CA ASN A 34 -8.04 -17.92 3.33
C ASN A 34 -9.16 -16.90 3.51
N ASN A 35 -9.78 -16.86 4.69
CA ASN A 35 -10.82 -15.88 5.02
C ASN A 35 -10.31 -14.44 4.88
N SER A 36 -9.09 -14.14 5.37
CA SER A 36 -8.50 -12.81 5.21
C SER A 36 -8.20 -12.45 3.74
N ILE A 37 -7.81 -13.43 2.91
CA ILE A 37 -7.57 -13.20 1.48
C ILE A 37 -8.88 -12.94 0.74
N GLU A 38 -9.96 -13.65 1.09
CA GLU A 38 -11.29 -13.41 0.52
C GLU A 38 -11.85 -12.05 0.92
N GLN A 39 -11.71 -11.64 2.18
CA GLN A 39 -12.06 -10.29 2.61
C GLN A 39 -11.28 -9.22 1.86
N LEU A 40 -9.97 -9.44 1.68
CA LEU A 40 -9.10 -8.51 0.93
C LEU A 40 -9.54 -8.38 -0.53
N LYS A 41 -9.91 -9.50 -1.19
CA LYS A 41 -10.50 -9.46 -2.54
C LYS A 41 -11.74 -8.57 -2.59
N ALA A 42 -12.68 -8.75 -1.66
CA ALA A 42 -13.90 -7.97 -1.63
C ALA A 42 -13.64 -6.46 -1.45
N LEU A 43 -12.71 -6.09 -0.58
CA LEU A 43 -12.32 -4.69 -0.36
C LEU A 43 -11.70 -4.07 -1.61
N LEU A 44 -10.79 -4.78 -2.28
CA LEU A 44 -10.15 -4.30 -3.51
C LEU A 44 -11.16 -4.18 -4.67
N SER A 45 -12.10 -5.12 -4.80
CA SER A 45 -13.15 -5.07 -5.82
C SER A 45 -14.18 -3.96 -5.60
N LEU A 46 -14.40 -3.53 -4.35
CA LEU A 46 -15.26 -2.37 -4.05
C LEU A 46 -14.59 -1.04 -4.46
N GLU A 47 -13.27 -0.96 -4.44
CA GLU A 47 -12.51 0.26 -4.70
C GLU A 47 -12.21 0.47 -6.19
N GLU A 48 -12.23 -0.59 -7.00
CA GLU A 48 -12.28 -0.49 -8.48
C GLU A 48 -13.53 0.25 -8.99
N TYR A 49 -14.54 0.46 -8.14
CA TYR A 49 -15.82 1.06 -8.50
C TYR A 49 -15.82 2.60 -8.58
N GLU A 50 -14.82 3.34 -8.05
CA GLU A 50 -14.69 4.82 -8.20
C GLU A 50 -13.24 5.28 -7.93
N PRO A 51 -12.60 6.21 -8.70
CA PRO A 51 -13.16 7.35 -9.45
C PRO A 51 -12.71 7.43 -10.93
N SER A 52 -12.46 6.28 -11.57
CA SER A 52 -12.09 6.24 -13.00
C SER A 52 -12.86 5.18 -13.78
N GLY A 53 -14.17 5.11 -13.57
CA GLY A 53 -15.14 4.71 -14.59
C GLY A 53 -14.86 3.42 -15.36
N ARG A 54 -14.34 2.36 -14.74
CA ARG A 54 -14.29 1.02 -15.36
C ARG A 54 -15.42 0.15 -14.86
N SER A 55 -16.31 -0.13 -15.80
CA SER A 55 -17.63 -0.69 -15.63
C SER A 55 -17.67 -2.06 -14.94
N GLN A 56 -18.68 -2.22 -14.09
CA GLN A 56 -19.23 -3.45 -13.48
C GLN A 56 -19.27 -4.72 -14.36
N ALA A 57 -19.12 -4.58 -15.69
CA ALA A 57 -19.13 -5.69 -16.64
C ALA A 57 -17.85 -6.56 -16.63
N GLN A 58 -16.72 -6.07 -16.08
CA GLN A 58 -15.52 -6.89 -15.92
C GLN A 58 -15.54 -7.77 -14.66
N ALA A 59 -16.38 -7.46 -13.66
CA ALA A 59 -16.43 -8.19 -12.40
C ALA A 59 -17.01 -9.61 -12.51
N GLN A 60 -17.89 -9.86 -13.48
CA GLN A 60 -18.40 -11.21 -13.75
C GLN A 60 -17.43 -12.08 -14.57
N LEU A 61 -16.37 -11.48 -15.12
CA LEU A 61 -15.44 -12.14 -16.03
C LEU A 61 -14.00 -12.21 -15.52
N GLN A 62 -13.66 -11.72 -14.32
CA GLN A 62 -12.33 -11.94 -13.74
C GLN A 62 -12.21 -13.38 -13.23
N PRO A 63 -11.68 -14.31 -14.04
CA PRO A 63 -11.59 -15.69 -13.65
C PRO A 63 -10.35 -15.76 -12.77
N ARG A 64 -10.55 -15.94 -11.46
CA ARG A 64 -9.50 -16.42 -10.57
C ARG A 64 -8.32 -15.43 -10.44
N LEU A 65 -8.56 -14.26 -9.83
CA LEU A 65 -7.45 -13.50 -9.20
C LEU A 65 -6.67 -14.48 -8.31
N GLU A 66 -5.45 -14.81 -8.74
CA GLU A 66 -4.60 -15.74 -8.02
C GLU A 66 -4.19 -15.08 -6.70
N LYS A 67 -3.81 -15.89 -5.70
CA LYS A 67 -3.44 -15.33 -4.39
C LYS A 67 -2.31 -14.31 -4.49
N ALA A 68 -1.44 -14.43 -5.50
CA ALA A 68 -0.37 -13.48 -5.79
C ALA A 68 -0.92 -12.12 -6.25
N ASP A 69 -1.85 -12.12 -7.21
CA ASP A 69 -2.43 -10.88 -7.77
C ASP A 69 -3.15 -10.05 -6.70
N VAL A 70 -3.92 -10.71 -5.82
CA VAL A 70 -4.60 -10.04 -4.70
C VAL A 70 -3.61 -9.34 -3.79
N LEU A 71 -2.49 -10.00 -3.49
CA LEU A 71 -1.46 -9.45 -2.61
C LEU A 71 -0.71 -8.31 -3.30
N GLU A 72 -0.43 -8.42 -4.60
CA GLU A 72 0.19 -7.36 -5.38
C GLU A 72 -0.69 -6.12 -5.47
N MET A 73 -1.98 -6.29 -5.79
CA MET A 73 -2.97 -5.22 -5.78
C MET A 73 -3.06 -4.55 -4.40
N ALA A 74 -3.09 -5.34 -3.32
CA ALA A 74 -3.12 -4.81 -1.96
C ALA A 74 -1.85 -4.02 -1.61
N VAL A 75 -0.66 -4.49 -2.01
CA VAL A 75 0.59 -3.76 -1.79
C VAL A 75 0.61 -2.45 -2.58
N CYS A 76 0.18 -2.47 -3.84
CA CYS A 76 0.04 -1.27 -4.65
C CYS A 76 -0.92 -0.26 -4.00
N PHE A 77 -2.09 -0.72 -3.56
CA PHE A 77 -3.07 0.09 -2.83
C PHE A 77 -2.48 0.71 -1.56
N LEU A 78 -1.88 -0.10 -0.70
CA LEU A 78 -1.29 0.38 0.56
C LEU A 78 -0.14 1.35 0.33
N ARG A 79 0.65 1.19 -0.75
CA ARG A 79 1.68 2.16 -1.13
C ARG A 79 1.07 3.48 -1.56
N GLN A 80 0.03 3.47 -2.41
CA GLN A 80 -0.67 4.68 -2.82
C GLN A 80 -1.27 5.40 -1.61
N ARG A 81 -1.91 4.65 -0.70
CA ARG A 81 -2.49 5.20 0.51
C ARG A 81 -1.46 5.67 1.51
N ALA A 82 -0.31 5.01 1.65
CA ALA A 82 0.80 5.47 2.49
C ALA A 82 1.42 6.76 1.94
N ILE A 83 1.52 6.91 0.62
CA ILE A 83 1.95 8.16 -0.03
C ILE A 83 0.93 9.27 0.22
N ALA A 84 -0.37 8.96 0.18
CA ALA A 84 -1.45 9.91 0.45
C ALA A 84 -1.65 10.24 1.95
N SER A 85 -1.29 9.31 2.85
CA SER A 85 -1.47 9.41 4.30
C SER A 85 -0.21 9.85 5.05
N ALA A 86 0.95 9.85 4.39
CA ALA A 86 2.08 10.62 4.87
C ALA A 86 1.60 12.08 4.95
N VAL A 87 1.65 12.64 6.16
CA VAL A 87 1.37 14.03 6.56
C VAL A 87 1.36 14.95 5.33
N PRO A 88 0.29 15.76 5.08
CA PRO A 88 0.17 16.55 3.86
C PRO A 88 1.54 17.13 3.54
N SER A 89 2.13 16.62 2.45
CA SER A 89 3.53 16.86 2.17
C SER A 89 3.77 18.36 2.25
N TYR A 90 4.91 18.80 2.76
CA TYR A 90 5.28 20.21 2.75
C TYR A 90 4.93 20.85 1.40
N SER A 91 5.11 20.10 0.31
CA SER A 91 4.71 20.51 -1.04
C SER A 91 3.21 20.75 -1.23
N GLN A 92 2.34 19.86 -0.73
CA GLN A 92 0.89 20.02 -0.79
C GLN A 92 0.43 21.23 0.04
N GLY A 93 0.93 21.36 1.28
CA GLY A 93 0.60 22.47 2.16
C GLY A 93 1.07 23.82 1.59
N PHE A 94 2.30 23.86 1.07
CA PHE A 94 2.85 25.05 0.40
C PHE A 94 2.04 25.43 -0.85
N SER A 95 1.68 24.46 -1.70
CA SER A 95 0.89 24.73 -2.92
C SER A 95 -0.49 25.28 -2.59
N GLN A 96 -1.16 24.73 -1.58
CA GLN A 96 -2.47 25.20 -1.14
C GLN A 96 -2.40 26.62 -0.57
N CYS A 97 -1.44 26.86 0.34
CA CYS A 97 -1.23 28.19 0.92
C CYS A 97 -0.93 29.24 -0.16
N LEU A 98 0.01 28.94 -1.07
CA LEU A 98 0.37 29.84 -2.17
C LEU A 98 -0.83 30.14 -3.06
N GLN A 99 -1.61 29.12 -3.45
CA GLN A 99 -2.79 29.31 -4.29
C GLN A 99 -3.83 30.23 -3.61
N GLU A 100 -4.10 30.01 -2.33
CA GLU A 100 -5.05 30.84 -1.57
C GLU A 100 -4.55 32.28 -1.42
N THR A 101 -3.27 32.48 -1.11
CA THR A 101 -2.67 33.82 -1.04
C THR A 101 -2.79 34.55 -2.38
N LEU A 102 -2.45 33.88 -3.48
CA LEU A 102 -2.54 34.50 -4.81
C LEU A 102 -3.99 34.79 -5.23
N ARG A 103 -4.92 33.90 -4.90
CA ARG A 103 -6.36 34.13 -5.10
C ARG A 103 -6.83 35.37 -4.35
N HIS A 104 -6.44 35.49 -3.08
CA HIS A 104 -6.78 36.65 -2.25
C HIS A 104 -6.21 37.95 -2.83
N LEU A 105 -4.93 37.96 -3.22
CA LEU A 105 -4.29 39.11 -3.86
C LEU A 105 -4.98 39.48 -5.18
N SER A 106 -5.35 38.51 -6.00
CA SER A 106 -6.04 38.76 -7.27
C SER A 106 -7.45 39.34 -7.09
N LEU A 107 -8.15 38.99 -6.01
CA LEU A 107 -9.53 39.42 -5.77
C LEU A 107 -9.63 40.73 -4.99
N HIS A 108 -8.66 41.02 -4.11
CA HIS A 108 -8.79 42.09 -3.12
C HIS A 108 -7.69 43.16 -3.18
N ALA A 109 -6.55 42.91 -3.85
CA ALA A 109 -5.48 43.90 -3.92
C ALA A 109 -5.62 44.78 -5.19
N PRO A 110 -5.52 46.12 -5.08
CA PRO A 110 -5.54 47.03 -6.21
C PRO A 110 -4.19 47.00 -6.94
N LEU A 111 -3.91 45.88 -7.61
CA LEU A 111 -2.65 45.66 -8.32
C LEU A 111 -2.66 46.32 -9.70
N GLN A 112 -1.52 46.81 -10.14
CA GLN A 112 -1.23 47.22 -11.51
C GLN A 112 -1.01 45.99 -12.40
N HIS A 113 -1.06 46.18 -13.72
CA HIS A 113 -0.85 45.09 -14.68
C HIS A 113 0.55 44.45 -14.51
N ALA A 114 1.59 45.27 -14.30
CA ALA A 114 2.95 44.78 -14.10
C ALA A 114 3.07 43.86 -12.87
N GLU A 115 2.44 44.23 -11.75
CA GLU A 115 2.45 43.45 -10.50
C GLU A 115 1.69 42.12 -10.66
N ARG A 116 0.58 42.12 -11.42
CA ARG A 116 -0.14 40.88 -11.77
C ARG A 116 0.73 39.92 -12.59
N GLU A 117 1.49 40.44 -13.54
CA GLU A 117 2.41 39.62 -14.35
C GLU A 117 3.59 39.10 -13.53
N GLU A 118 4.08 39.88 -12.57
CA GLU A 118 5.14 39.44 -11.66
C GLU A 118 4.68 38.31 -10.73
N ILE A 119 3.46 38.43 -10.18
CA ILE A 119 2.82 37.38 -9.38
C ILE A 119 2.67 36.07 -10.18
N LYS A 120 2.25 36.14 -11.45
CA LYS A 120 2.15 34.95 -12.31
C LYS A 120 3.52 34.30 -12.53
N ARG A 121 4.57 35.09 -12.78
CA ARG A 121 5.95 34.58 -12.93
C ARG A 121 6.42 33.92 -11.64
N PHE A 122 6.19 34.56 -10.50
CA PHE A 122 6.51 34.02 -9.18
C PHE A 122 5.84 32.66 -8.98
N TYR A 123 4.54 32.55 -9.27
CA TYR A 123 3.82 31.27 -9.17
C TYR A 123 4.46 30.16 -10.01
N VAL A 124 4.78 30.43 -11.27
CA VAL A 124 5.41 29.43 -12.16
C VAL A 124 6.77 28.98 -11.62
N VAL A 125 7.60 29.92 -11.14
CA VAL A 125 8.92 29.61 -10.56
C VAL A 125 8.78 28.75 -9.31
N GLN A 126 7.88 29.13 -8.40
CA GLN A 126 7.64 28.37 -7.17
C GLN A 126 7.10 26.98 -7.45
N ARG A 127 6.16 26.85 -8.40
CA ARG A 127 5.62 25.54 -8.80
C ARG A 127 6.70 24.64 -9.39
N ALA A 128 7.58 25.19 -10.24
CA ALA A 128 8.70 24.42 -10.80
C ALA A 128 9.70 23.98 -9.71
N ALA A 129 9.99 24.83 -8.72
CA ALA A 129 10.84 24.47 -7.59
C ALA A 129 10.23 23.35 -6.74
N LEU A 130 8.92 23.42 -6.51
CA LEU A 130 8.18 22.41 -5.78
C LEU A 130 8.21 21.04 -6.46
N HIS A 131 8.01 21.00 -7.78
CA HIS A 131 8.09 19.75 -8.54
C HIS A 131 9.48 19.11 -8.47
N ARG A 132 10.55 19.92 -8.44
CA ARG A 132 11.92 19.40 -8.24
C ARG A 132 12.10 18.79 -6.86
N HIS A 133 11.59 19.43 -5.81
CA HIS A 133 11.66 18.90 -4.45
C HIS A 133 10.90 17.58 -4.29
N ILE A 134 9.72 17.45 -4.91
CA ILE A 134 8.93 16.21 -4.87
C ILE A 134 9.68 15.07 -5.59
N ALA A 135 10.31 15.37 -6.73
CA ALA A 135 11.08 14.38 -7.47
C ALA A 135 12.30 13.86 -6.68
N ASP A 136 12.94 14.73 -5.90
CA ASP A 136 14.08 14.38 -5.06
C ASP A 136 13.68 13.51 -3.85
N GLU A 137 12.56 13.86 -3.18
CA GLU A 137 11.97 13.08 -2.09
C GLU A 137 11.58 11.65 -2.52
N HIS A 138 11.03 11.48 -3.72
CA HIS A 138 10.70 10.15 -4.25
C HIS A 138 11.94 9.33 -4.65
N SER A 139 13.10 9.95 -4.81
CA SER A 139 14.37 9.26 -5.09
C SER A 139 14.94 8.60 -3.83
N THR A 140 14.82 9.25 -2.66
CA THR A 140 15.39 8.77 -1.39
C THR A 140 14.60 7.60 -0.77
N SER A 141 13.34 7.41 -1.17
CA SER A 141 12.47 6.31 -0.73
C SER A 141 12.81 4.94 -1.35
N LYS A 142 13.82 4.86 -2.24
CA LYS A 142 14.25 3.61 -2.89
C LYS A 142 15.25 2.79 -2.07
N ARG A 143 15.34 2.98 -0.75
CA ARG A 143 16.16 2.09 0.09
C ARG A 143 15.45 0.75 0.24
N PRO A 144 16.10 -0.39 -0.06
CA PRO A 144 15.48 -1.69 0.11
C PRO A 144 15.15 -1.88 1.60
N LEU A 145 13.85 -2.03 1.89
CA LEU A 145 13.31 -2.26 3.24
C LEU A 145 13.65 -3.65 3.81
N TRP A 146 14.33 -4.50 3.03
CA TRP A 146 14.69 -5.85 3.41
C TRP A 146 16.20 -6.03 3.44
N ARG A 147 16.70 -6.56 4.56
CA ARG A 147 18.03 -7.19 4.65
C ARG A 147 17.84 -8.69 4.89
N PRO A 148 18.56 -9.57 4.17
CA PRO A 148 18.60 -11.00 4.48
C PRO A 148 19.25 -11.24 5.84
N TRP A 149 18.78 -12.28 6.55
CA TRP A 149 19.43 -12.81 7.75
C TRP A 149 20.70 -13.57 7.39
#